data_AF-A0A949WK00-F1
#
_entry.id   AF-A0A949WK00-F1
#
_cell.length_a   1.000
_cell.length_b   1.000
_cell.length_c   1.000
_cell.angle_alpha   90.00
_cell.angle_beta   90.00
_cell.angle_gamma   90.00
#
_symmetry.space_group_name_H-M   'P 1'
#
loop_
_entity.id
_entity.type
_entity.pdbx_description
1 polymer ?
#
loop_
_entity_poly.entity_id
_entity_poly.type
_entity_poly.pdbx_seq_one_letter_code
_entity_poly.pdbx_strand_id
1 'polypeptide(L)'
;MEFQQQPTTQFLSSEESAKVDAALLSSPEKFLTRLTISSLRVLQQIAKENNIAIEELTAPQIIAWFEKDGKIRRDEGVEAAFLKW
;
A
#
# COMPACT_ATOMS: atom_id res chain seq x y z
N MET A 1 -3.72 9.77 28.89
CA MET A 1 -4.02 10.21 27.51
C MET A 1 -3.99 8.96 26.66
N GLU A 2 -5.15 8.46 26.23
CA GLU A 2 -5.22 7.38 25.27
C GLU A 2 -4.94 7.99 23.89
N PHE A 3 -3.81 7.65 23.28
CA PHE A 3 -3.57 7.96 21.88
C PHE A 3 -4.47 7.04 21.07
N GLN A 4 -5.62 7.55 20.63
CA GLN A 4 -6.40 6.88 19.59
C GLN A 4 -5.53 6.85 18.34
N GLN A 5 -4.95 5.68 18.04
CA GLN A 5 -4.26 5.46 16.78
C GLN A 5 -5.31 5.64 15.68
N GLN A 6 -5.19 6.73 14.91
CA GLN A 6 -5.94 6.87 13.66
C GLN A 6 -5.71 5.59 12.84
N PRO A 7 -6.74 5.05 12.17
CA PRO A 7 -6.58 3.91 11.30
C PRO A 7 -5.70 4.33 10.12
N THR A 8 -4.39 4.19 10.28
CA THR A 8 -3.45 4.20 9.16
C THR A 8 -3.92 3.11 8.21
N THR A 9 -4.03 3.42 6.91
CA THR A 9 -4.39 2.38 5.93
C THR A 9 -3.39 1.24 6.06
N GLN A 10 -3.84 0.14 6.66
CA GLN A 10 -3.00 -1.00 6.94
C GLN A 10 -3.00 -1.92 5.72
N PHE A 11 -1.99 -1.77 4.86
CA PHE A 11 -1.81 -2.58 3.66
C PHE A 11 -1.28 -3.99 3.92
N LEU A 12 -0.96 -4.32 5.17
CA LEU A 12 -0.58 -5.66 5.59
C LEU A 12 -1.34 -6.01 6.87
N SER A 13 -2.24 -6.99 6.80
CA SER A 13 -3.05 -7.37 7.96
C SER A 13 -2.20 -8.00 9.06
N SER A 14 -2.68 -7.97 10.30
CA SER A 14 -2.02 -8.63 11.43
C SER A 14 -1.85 -10.15 11.20
N GLU A 15 -2.81 -10.77 10.51
CA GLU A 15 -2.73 -12.18 10.13
C GLU A 15 -1.61 -12.44 9.11
N GLU A 16 -1.51 -11.62 8.07
CA GLU A 16 -0.42 -11.72 7.09
C GLU A 16 0.93 -11.42 7.72
N SER A 17 1.00 -10.44 8.62
CA SER A 17 2.18 -10.17 9.43
C SER A 17 2.65 -11.42 10.18
N ALA A 18 1.73 -12.09 10.88
CA ALA A 18 2.05 -13.32 11.61
C ALA A 18 2.53 -14.44 10.67
N LYS A 19 1.93 -14.57 9.47
CA LYS A 19 2.38 -15.53 8.45
C LYS A 19 3.80 -15.23 7.97
N VAL A 20 4.15 -13.96 7.76
CA VAL A 20 5.52 -13.56 7.39
C VAL A 20 6.51 -13.85 8.52
N ASP A 21 6.12 -13.62 9.77
CA ASP A 21 6.98 -13.87 10.93
C ASP A 21 7.26 -15.37 11.13
N ALA A 22 6.26 -16.22 10.89
CA ALA A 22 6.38 -17.66 10.97
C ALA A 22 7.15 -18.30 9.79
N ALA A 23 7.35 -17.56 8.68
CA ALA A 23 8.07 -18.08 7.53
C ALA A 23 9.57 -18.26 7.84
N LEU A 24 10.17 -19.28 7.21
CA LEU A 24 11.62 -19.57 7.26
C LEU A 24 12.38 -18.61 6.34
N LEU A 25 12.29 -17.32 6.65
CA LEU A 25 12.91 -16.21 5.92
C LEU A 25 13.88 -15.46 6.85
N SER A 26 14.97 -14.97 6.28
CA SER A 26 15.84 -14.00 6.93
C SER A 26 15.13 -12.64 7.14
N SER A 27 15.68 -11.79 8.00
CA SER A 27 15.07 -10.47 8.28
C SER A 27 14.88 -9.59 7.02
N PRO A 28 15.86 -9.50 6.08
CA PRO A 28 15.66 -8.76 4.83
C PRO A 28 14.54 -9.33 3.96
N GLU A 29 14.41 -10.65 3.87
CA GLU A 29 13.36 -11.32 3.11
C GLU A 29 11.98 -11.10 3.72
N LYS A 30 11.87 -11.12 5.06
CA LYS A 30 10.63 -10.78 5.76
C LYS A 30 10.21 -9.35 5.47
N PHE A 31 11.15 -8.39 5.53
CA PHE A 31 10.88 -7.01 5.17
C PHE A 31 10.38 -6.89 3.72
N LEU A 32 11.09 -7.49 2.76
CA LEU A 32 10.70 -7.45 1.35
C LEU A 32 9.34 -8.12 1.11
N THR A 33 9.04 -9.20 1.82
CA THR A 33 7.75 -9.90 1.73
C THR A 33 6.60 -8.99 2.19
N ARG A 34 6.77 -8.29 3.31
CA ARG A 34 5.80 -7.32 3.82
C ARG A 34 5.57 -6.18 2.83
N LEU A 35 6.65 -5.65 2.28
CA LEU A 35 6.60 -4.61 1.25
C LEU A 35 5.84 -5.11 0.01
N THR A 36 6.18 -6.30 -0.49
CA THR A 36 5.56 -6.89 -1.70
C THR A 36 4.07 -7.11 -1.53
N ILE A 37 3.64 -7.66 -0.39
CA ILE A 37 2.21 -7.87 -0.08
C ILE A 37 1.48 -6.52 -0.01
N SER A 38 2.10 -5.51 0.61
CA SER A 38 1.52 -4.17 0.69
C SER A 38 1.41 -3.53 -0.69
N SER A 39 2.46 -3.65 -1.52
CA SER A 39 2.47 -3.19 -2.91
C SER A 39 1.40 -3.85 -3.77
N LEU A 40 1.13 -5.15 -3.58
CA LEU A 40 0.07 -5.85 -4.31
C LEU A 40 -1.30 -5.20 -4.09
N ARG A 41 -1.62 -4.76 -2.87
CA ARG A 41 -2.88 -4.06 -2.58
C ARG A 41 -2.97 -2.69 -3.23
N VAL A 42 -1.85 -1.97 -3.30
CA VAL A 42 -1.78 -0.69 -4.01
C VAL A 42 -1.98 -0.93 -5.52
N LEU A 43 -1.33 -1.93 -6.11
CA LEU A 43 -1.53 -2.30 -7.52
C LEU A 43 -2.99 -2.71 -7.81
N GLN A 44 -3.61 -3.48 -6.93
CA GLN A 44 -5.04 -3.81 -7.02
C GLN A 44 -5.93 -2.55 -7.06
N GLN A 45 -5.63 -1.55 -6.21
CA GLN A 45 -6.36 -0.29 -6.21
C GLN A 45 -6.14 0.49 -7.51
N ILE A 46 -4.89 0.59 -8.00
CA ILE A 46 -4.57 1.29 -9.24
C ILE A 46 -5.29 0.64 -10.42
N ALA A 47 -5.25 -0.70 -10.53
CA ALA A 47 -5.93 -1.44 -11.58
C ALA A 47 -7.44 -1.21 -11.54
N LYS A 48 -8.03 -1.24 -10.34
CA LYS A 48 -9.45 -0.96 -10.12
C LYS A 48 -9.85 0.45 -10.58
N GLU A 49 -9.05 1.48 -10.25
CA GLU A 49 -9.32 2.86 -10.70
C GLU A 49 -9.18 3.04 -12.21
N ASN A 50 -8.29 2.28 -12.85
CA ASN A 50 -8.11 2.30 -14.30
C ASN A 50 -9.10 1.38 -15.05
N ASN A 51 -9.88 0.57 -14.32
CA ASN A 51 -10.79 -0.44 -14.87
C ASN A 51 -10.09 -1.40 -15.86
N ILE A 52 -8.90 -1.87 -15.47
CA ILE A 52 -8.11 -2.85 -16.22
C ILE A 52 -7.70 -4.01 -15.31
N ALA A 53 -7.21 -5.10 -15.91
CA ALA A 53 -6.58 -6.18 -15.14
C ALA A 53 -5.25 -5.70 -14.53
N ILE A 54 -4.83 -6.30 -13.40
CA ILE A 54 -3.57 -5.90 -12.73
C ILE A 54 -2.36 -6.16 -13.62
N GLU A 55 -2.42 -7.22 -14.42
CA GLU A 55 -1.42 -7.66 -15.37
C GLU A 55 -1.24 -6.66 -16.53
N GLU A 56 -2.23 -5.79 -16.76
CA GLU A 56 -2.19 -4.75 -17.78
C GLU A 56 -1.61 -3.43 -17.26
N LEU A 57 -1.34 -3.31 -15.95
CA LEU A 57 -0.74 -2.11 -15.39
C LEU A 57 0.65 -1.87 -15.96
N THR A 58 0.86 -0.65 -16.42
CA THR A 58 2.14 -0.17 -16.91
C THR A 58 2.84 0.71 -15.88
N ALA A 59 4.18 0.78 -15.94
CA ALA A 59 4.94 1.68 -15.07
C ALA A 59 4.48 3.15 -15.17
N PRO A 60 4.19 3.72 -16.35
CA PRO A 60 3.64 5.08 -16.45
C PRO A 60 2.31 5.27 -15.72
N GLN A 61 1.39 4.30 -15.77
CA GLN A 61 0.11 4.39 -15.03
C GLN A 61 0.33 4.36 -13.52
N ILE A 62 1.24 3.51 -13.05
CA ILE A 62 1.61 3.44 -11.63
C ILE A 62 2.20 4.78 -11.19
N ILE A 63 3.18 5.32 -11.93
CA ILE A 63 3.80 6.62 -11.62
C ILE A 63 2.75 7.72 -11.57
N ALA A 64 1.91 7.83 -12.61
CA ALA A 64 0.87 8.86 -12.68
C ALA A 64 -0.13 8.76 -11.52
N TRP A 65 -0.48 7.54 -11.09
CA TRP A 65 -1.35 7.35 -9.94
C TRP A 65 -0.69 7.82 -8.64
N PHE A 66 0.60 7.51 -8.42
CA PHE A 66 1.34 7.99 -7.25
C PHE A 66 1.49 9.52 -7.23
N GLU A 67 1.68 10.15 -8.40
CA GLU A 67 1.70 11.61 -8.53
C GLU A 67 0.35 12.24 -8.18
N LYS A 68 -0.76 11.64 -8.68
CA LYS A 68 -2.13 12.05 -8.37
C LYS A 68 -2.40 11.95 -6.86
N ASP A 69 -2.14 10.79 -6.26
CA ASP A 69 -2.33 10.58 -4.82
C ASP A 69 -1.47 11.52 -3.97
N GLY A 70 -0.20 11.70 -4.37
CA GLY A 70 0.71 12.65 -3.73
C GLY A 70 0.25 14.11 -3.85
N LYS A 71 -0.41 14.48 -4.95
CA LYS A 71 -1.03 15.80 -5.11
C LYS A 71 -2.22 15.97 -4.16
N ILE A 72 -3.13 15.00 -4.09
CA ILE A 72 -4.27 15.00 -3.15
C ILE A 72 -3.74 15.16 -1.72
N ARG A 73 -2.70 14.42 -1.33
CA ARG A 73 -2.10 14.54 0.00
C ARG A 73 -1.57 15.95 0.30
N ARG A 74 -0.89 16.57 -0.66
CA ARG A 74 -0.33 17.93 -0.49
C ARG A 74 -1.41 19.01 -0.44
N ASP A 75 -2.44 18.88 -1.26
CA ASP A 75 -3.44 19.92 -1.48
C ASP A 75 -4.63 19.80 -0.50
N GLU A 76 -5.02 18.57 -0.14
CA GLU A 76 -6.22 18.25 0.64
C GLU A 76 -5.91 17.56 1.98
N GLY A 77 -4.65 17.17 2.21
CA GLY A 77 -4.16 16.55 3.45
C GLY A 77 -4.06 15.02 3.40
N VAL A 78 -3.35 14.46 4.38
CA VAL A 78 -3.05 13.01 4.48
C VAL A 78 -4.32 12.15 4.53
N GLU A 79 -5.37 12.65 5.16
CA GLU A 79 -6.64 11.93 5.27
C GLU A 79 -7.42 11.86 3.95
N ALA A 80 -7.16 12.75 3.00
CA ALA A 80 -7.80 12.75 1.68
C ALA A 80 -7.14 11.77 0.70
N ALA A 81 -5.84 11.54 0.84
CA ALA A 81 -5.10 10.62 -0.01
C ALA A 81 -5.41 9.15 0.31
N PHE A 82 -5.22 8.26 -0.66
CA PHE A 82 -5.30 6.82 -0.44
C PHE A 82 -4.14 6.35 0.45
N LEU A 83 -2.92 6.83 0.17
CA LEU A 83 -1.75 6.58 1.02
C LEU A 83 -1.74 7.59 2.18
N LYS A 84 -1.83 7.07 3.41
CA LYS A 84 -1.98 7.85 4.64
C LYS A 84 -0.65 8.24 5.30
N TRP A 85 0.42 8.36 4.51
CA TRP A 85 1.76 8.75 4.99
C TRP A 85 2.38 9.81 4.09
#